data_AF-A0A7G9YHL1-F1
#
_entry.id   AF-A0A7G9YHL1-F1
#
_cell.length_a   1.000
_cell.length_b   1.000
_cell.length_c   1.000
_cell.angle_alpha   90.00
_cell.angle_beta   90.00
_cell.angle_gamma   90.00
#
_symmetry.space_group_name_H-M   'P 1'
#
loop_
_entity.id
_entity.type
_entity.pdbx_description
1 polymer ?
#
loop_
_entity_poly.entity_id
_entity_poly.type
_entity_poly.pdbx_seq_one_letter_code
_entity_poly.pdbx_strand_id
1 'polypeptide(L)'
;MDRNQIKQEIEGLIKKYTDFEKTRSRKEMDSVSEANVRADFIDPLFEILGWDILNPDEYDRKHFIRGTGFADVALKHEGAPVVFIEAKRFGDHDRVSGCGWGGGARDRGTDRGIDEWVCEFHGLGEEYIRVEGK
;
A
#
# COMPACT_ATOMS: atom_id res chain seq x y z
N MET A 1 3.21 20.63 2.85
CA MET A 1 3.68 20.52 4.26
C MET A 1 5.18 20.72 4.31
N ASP A 2 5.72 21.11 5.47
CA ASP A 2 7.18 21.12 5.67
C ASP A 2 7.73 19.70 5.84
N ARG A 3 8.98 19.44 5.45
CA ARG A 3 9.61 18.11 5.53
C ARG A 3 9.61 17.55 6.96
N ASN A 4 9.80 18.39 7.97
CA ASN A 4 9.76 17.93 9.36
C ASN A 4 8.34 17.54 9.78
N GLN A 5 7.33 18.26 9.29
CA GLN A 5 5.93 17.94 9.55
C GLN A 5 5.54 16.59 8.93
N ILE A 6 5.90 16.36 7.66
CA ILE A 6 5.68 15.08 6.97
C ILE A 6 6.33 13.95 7.77
N LYS A 7 7.57 14.14 8.24
CA LYS A 7 8.27 13.15 9.05
C LYS A 7 7.53 12.84 10.35
N GLN A 8 7.04 13.86 11.06
CA GLN A 8 6.28 13.67 12.30
C GLN A 8 4.96 12.92 12.07
N GLU A 9 4.27 13.21 10.98
CA GLU A 9 3.01 12.53 10.64
C GLU A 9 3.25 11.06 10.26
N ILE A 10 4.29 10.78 9.47
CA ILE A 10 4.73 9.41 9.16
C ILE A 10 5.15 8.67 10.44
N GLU A 11 5.93 9.30 11.33
CA GLU A 11 6.30 8.70 12.62
C GLU A 11 5.07 8.38 13.48
N GLY A 12 4.06 9.26 13.49
CA GLY A 12 2.79 9.02 14.15
C GLY A 12 2.04 7.82 13.56
N LEU A 13 2.03 7.68 12.24
CA LEU A 13 1.40 6.57 11.54
C LEU A 13 2.12 5.23 11.80
N ILE A 14 3.45 5.23 11.77
CA ILE A 14 4.28 4.07 12.14
C ILE A 14 4.00 3.69 13.59
N LYS A 15 3.95 4.67 14.51
CA LYS A 15 3.63 4.40 15.91
C LYS A 15 2.24 3.78 16.08
N LYS A 16 1.22 4.31 15.39
CA LYS A 16 -0.14 3.73 15.37
C LYS A 16 -0.09 2.27 14.93
N TYR A 17 0.65 1.98 13.87
CA TYR A 17 0.83 0.64 13.35
C TYR A 17 1.53 -0.30 14.35
N THR A 18 2.67 0.11 14.89
CA THR A 18 3.42 -0.69 15.88
C THR A 18 2.63 -0.94 17.16
N ASP A 19 1.90 0.07 17.64
CA ASP A 19 1.04 -0.08 18.83
C ASP A 19 -0.11 -1.06 18.52
N PHE A 20 -0.70 -0.98 17.33
CA PHE A 20 -1.74 -1.90 16.89
C PHE A 20 -1.25 -3.36 16.89
N GLU A 21 -0.05 -3.60 16.35
CA GLU A 21 0.56 -4.92 16.29
C GLU A 21 0.89 -5.48 17.69
N LYS A 22 1.42 -4.64 18.58
CA LYS A 22 1.85 -5.07 19.92
C LYS A 22 0.72 -5.26 20.91
N THR A 23 -0.38 -4.52 20.76
CA THR A 23 -1.47 -4.51 21.76
C THR A 23 -2.58 -5.49 21.46
N ARG A 24 -2.69 -5.97 20.21
CA ARG A 24 -3.75 -6.87 19.80
C ARG A 24 -3.29 -8.32 19.77
N SER A 25 -4.20 -9.22 20.14
CA SER A 25 -3.98 -10.64 19.96
C SER A 25 -3.97 -11.00 18.47
N ARG A 26 -3.33 -12.12 18.13
CA ARG A 26 -3.30 -12.62 16.75
C ARG A 26 -4.71 -12.74 16.14
N LYS A 27 -5.68 -13.20 16.93
CA LYS A 27 -7.09 -13.33 16.50
C LYS A 27 -7.73 -11.97 16.17
N GLU A 28 -7.39 -10.92 16.90
CA GLU A 28 -7.87 -9.56 16.64
C GLU A 28 -7.17 -8.90 15.47
N MET A 29 -5.91 -9.27 15.19
CA MET A 29 -5.21 -8.85 13.98
C MET A 29 -5.77 -9.55 12.74
N ASP A 30 -5.97 -10.87 12.84
CA ASP A 30 -6.53 -11.66 11.75
C ASP A 30 -7.96 -11.21 11.42
N SER A 31 -8.73 -10.64 12.36
CA SER A 31 -10.09 -10.16 12.09
C SER A 31 -10.16 -8.83 11.33
N VAL A 32 -9.03 -8.15 11.16
CA VAL A 32 -8.93 -6.93 10.36
C VAL A 32 -9.02 -7.28 8.88
N SER A 33 -9.92 -6.62 8.16
CA SER A 33 -10.05 -6.77 6.71
C SER A 33 -9.01 -5.94 5.96
N GLU A 34 -8.69 -6.33 4.73
CA GLU A 34 -7.81 -5.57 3.82
C GLU A 34 -8.32 -4.14 3.63
N ALA A 35 -9.63 -3.97 3.47
CA ALA A 35 -10.26 -2.67 3.37
C ALA A 35 -10.00 -1.77 4.60
N ASN A 36 -9.95 -2.35 5.81
CA ASN A 36 -9.62 -1.62 7.02
C ASN A 36 -8.12 -1.32 7.10
N VAL A 37 -7.24 -2.26 6.73
CA VAL A 37 -5.79 -2.00 6.66
C VAL A 37 -5.51 -0.83 5.71
N ARG A 38 -6.13 -0.86 4.54
CA ARG A 38 -6.04 0.21 3.54
C ARG A 38 -6.50 1.55 4.11
N ALA A 39 -7.71 1.59 4.66
CA ALA A 39 -8.28 2.82 5.20
C ALA A 39 -7.52 3.37 6.43
N ASP A 40 -6.98 2.50 7.28
CA ASP A 40 -6.34 2.89 8.54
C ASP A 40 -4.87 3.26 8.40
N PHE A 41 -4.18 2.75 7.37
CA PHE A 41 -2.72 2.89 7.24
C PHE A 41 -2.26 3.30 5.84
N ILE A 42 -2.83 2.74 4.77
CA ILE A 42 -2.37 3.03 3.40
C ILE A 42 -2.90 4.38 2.91
N ASP A 43 -4.22 4.62 3.00
CA ASP A 43 -4.81 5.90 2.58
C ASP A 43 -4.15 7.09 3.33
N PRO A 44 -3.98 7.05 4.68
CA PRO A 44 -3.30 8.14 5.39
C PRO A 44 -1.82 8.31 5.02
N LEU A 45 -1.10 7.22 4.72
CA LEU A 45 0.30 7.31 4.30
C LEU A 45 0.41 8.15 3.01
N PHE A 46 -0.42 7.84 2.02
CA PHE A 46 -0.37 8.55 0.73
C PHE A 46 -0.92 9.98 0.83
N GLU A 47 -1.91 10.22 1.69
CA GLU A 47 -2.35 11.57 2.04
C GLU A 47 -1.19 12.41 2.62
N ILE A 48 -0.41 11.86 3.58
CA ILE A 48 0.75 12.54 4.17
C ILE A 48 1.86 12.78 3.12
N LEU A 49 2.03 11.85 2.17
CA LEU A 49 2.96 11.99 1.05
C LEU A 49 2.48 12.99 -0.02
N GLY A 50 1.28 13.56 0.13
CA GLY A 50 0.77 14.64 -0.71
C GLY A 50 -0.13 14.19 -1.87
N TRP A 51 -0.61 12.94 -1.86
CA TRP A 51 -1.63 12.48 -2.80
C TRP A 51 -3.02 12.93 -2.35
N ASP A 52 -3.84 13.45 -3.27
CA ASP A 52 -5.23 13.74 -2.97
C ASP A 52 -6.07 12.46 -3.01
N ILE A 53 -6.28 11.84 -1.84
CA ILE A 53 -7.03 10.59 -1.69
C ILE A 53 -8.53 10.71 -1.99
N LEU A 54 -9.05 11.93 -2.19
CA LEU A 54 -10.42 12.22 -2.58
C LEU A 54 -10.56 12.47 -4.09
N ASN A 55 -9.45 12.69 -4.78
CA ASN A 55 -9.42 12.89 -6.22
C ASN A 55 -9.15 11.56 -6.96
N PRO A 56 -10.13 10.97 -7.67
CA PRO A 56 -9.94 9.71 -8.38
C PRO A 56 -8.98 9.80 -9.59
N ASP A 57 -8.64 11.01 -10.03
CA ASP A 57 -7.62 11.23 -11.07
C ASP A 57 -6.19 11.23 -10.52
N GLU A 58 -6.02 11.26 -9.18
CA GLU A 58 -4.74 11.07 -8.49
C GLU A 58 -4.70 9.78 -7.65
N TYR A 59 -5.82 9.38 -7.05
CA TYR A 59 -5.92 8.25 -6.14
C TYR A 59 -7.20 7.43 -6.42
N ASP A 60 -7.08 6.41 -7.26
CA ASP A 60 -8.22 5.60 -7.70
C ASP A 60 -8.38 4.36 -6.83
N ARG A 61 -9.41 4.37 -5.99
CA ARG A 61 -9.76 3.23 -5.14
C ARG A 61 -10.46 2.18 -6.00
N LYS A 62 -9.94 0.95 -5.99
CA LYS A 62 -10.46 -0.19 -6.77
C LYS A 62 -10.33 0.02 -8.29
N HIS A 63 -9.11 0.31 -8.74
CA HIS A 63 -8.81 0.54 -10.15
C HIS A 63 -8.87 -0.76 -10.96
N PHE A 64 -9.57 -0.75 -12.09
CA PHE A 64 -9.67 -1.91 -12.97
C PHE A 64 -8.52 -1.97 -13.97
N ILE A 65 -7.73 -3.05 -13.89
CA ILE A 65 -6.66 -3.38 -14.82
C ILE A 65 -7.17 -4.45 -15.78
N ARG A 66 -7.23 -4.11 -17.07
CA ARG A 66 -7.73 -5.05 -18.09
C ARG A 66 -6.86 -6.31 -18.13
N GLY A 67 -7.50 -7.46 -18.05
CA GLY A 67 -6.81 -8.75 -18.02
C GLY A 67 -6.40 -9.16 -16.61
N THR A 68 -6.17 -8.22 -15.68
CA THR A 68 -5.62 -8.45 -14.33
C THR A 68 -6.61 -8.27 -13.18
N GLY A 69 -7.78 -7.68 -13.39
CA GLY A 69 -8.79 -7.52 -12.33
C GLY A 69 -8.67 -6.17 -11.64
N PHE A 70 -8.80 -6.11 -10.32
CA PHE A 70 -8.82 -4.84 -9.58
C PHE A 70 -7.61 -4.73 -8.66
N ALA A 71 -6.90 -3.60 -8.72
CA ALA A 71 -5.96 -3.19 -7.68
C ALA A 71 -6.72 -2.45 -6.58
N ASP A 72 -6.32 -2.59 -5.33
CA ASP A 72 -6.95 -1.87 -4.22
C ASP A 72 -6.87 -0.36 -4.38
N VAL A 73 -5.71 0.14 -4.82
CA VAL A 73 -5.48 1.55 -5.16
C VAL A 73 -4.58 1.66 -6.39
N ALA A 74 -4.88 2.62 -7.26
CA ALA A 74 -3.92 3.12 -8.25
C ALA A 74 -3.58 4.59 -7.96
N LEU A 75 -2.30 4.88 -7.76
CA LEU A 75 -1.80 6.25 -7.76
C LEU A 75 -1.60 6.71 -9.19
N LYS A 76 -2.06 7.92 -9.52
CA LYS A 76 -2.08 8.44 -10.88
C LYS A 76 -1.34 9.76 -11.01
N HIS A 77 -0.39 9.83 -11.93
CA HIS A 77 0.24 11.09 -12.32
C HIS A 77 -0.39 11.58 -13.61
N GLU A 78 -0.94 12.80 -13.61
CA GLU A 78 -1.64 13.37 -14.78
C GLU A 78 -2.76 12.46 -15.33
N GLY A 79 -3.48 11.79 -14.42
CA GLY A 79 -4.59 10.88 -14.76
C GLY A 79 -4.15 9.48 -15.25
N ALA A 80 -2.86 9.24 -15.44
CA ALA A 80 -2.32 7.93 -15.81
C ALA A 80 -1.82 7.18 -14.57
N PRO A 81 -2.17 5.88 -14.39
CA PRO A 81 -1.68 5.10 -13.26
C PRO A 81 -0.16 4.94 -13.34
N VAL A 82 0.53 5.16 -12.22
CA VAL A 82 1.99 5.04 -12.09
C VAL A 82 2.42 4.02 -11.05
N VAL A 83 1.57 3.76 -10.05
CA VAL A 83 1.78 2.76 -9.01
C VAL A 83 0.46 2.08 -8.69
N PHE A 84 0.46 0.75 -8.65
CA PHE A 84 -0.63 -0.03 -8.08
C PHE A 84 -0.26 -0.52 -6.69
N ILE A 85 -1.22 -0.44 -5.78
CA ILE A 85 -1.07 -0.86 -4.39
C ILE A 85 -2.08 -1.97 -4.12
N GLU A 86 -1.58 -3.05 -3.54
CA GLU A 86 -2.39 -4.16 -3.01
C GLU A 86 -2.30 -4.17 -1.49
N ALA A 87 -3.44 -4.09 -0.82
CA ALA A 87 -3.55 -4.15 0.62
C ALA A 87 -3.63 -5.60 1.09
N LYS A 88 -2.86 -5.95 2.12
CA LYS A 88 -2.90 -7.29 2.71
C LYS A 88 -3.35 -7.25 4.17
N ARG A 89 -3.97 -8.35 4.60
CA ARG A 89 -4.35 -8.53 6.01
C ARG A 89 -3.11 -8.76 6.86
N PHE A 90 -3.24 -8.45 8.14
CA PHE A 90 -2.23 -8.85 9.10
C PHE A 90 -2.06 -10.36 9.13
N GLY A 91 -0.81 -10.80 9.12
CA GLY A 91 -0.49 -12.21 9.31
C GLY A 91 -0.60 -13.08 8.06
N ASP A 92 -1.03 -12.51 6.92
CA ASP A 92 -0.93 -13.13 5.61
C ASP A 92 0.54 -13.12 5.17
N HIS A 93 1.19 -14.29 5.26
CA HIS A 93 2.63 -14.48 4.98
C HIS A 93 2.81 -15.23 3.66
N ASP A 94 2.42 -14.60 2.55
CA ASP A 94 3.08 -14.94 1.29
C ASP A 94 4.42 -14.17 1.26
N ARG A 95 5.53 -14.92 1.20
CA ARG A 95 6.88 -14.34 1.12
C ARG A 95 7.04 -13.67 -0.23
N VAL A 96 6.85 -12.35 -0.29
CA VAL A 96 7.38 -11.53 -1.39
C VAL A 96 8.14 -10.36 -0.80
N SER A 97 9.43 -10.31 -1.12
CA SER A 97 10.37 -9.27 -0.74
C SER A 97 10.38 -8.18 -1.82
N GLY A 98 9.91 -6.98 -1.46
CA GLY A 98 10.33 -5.73 -2.09
C GLY A 98 9.49 -5.21 -3.26
N CYS A 99 9.58 -3.89 -3.46
CA CYS A 99 9.13 -3.19 -4.67
C CYS A 99 10.08 -3.60 -5.83
N GLY A 100 9.61 -4.37 -6.80
CA GLY A 100 10.46 -4.91 -7.87
C GLY A 100 9.77 -5.03 -9.22
N TRP A 101 10.56 -4.89 -10.29
CA TRP A 101 10.14 -5.17 -11.67
C TRP A 101 9.89 -6.67 -11.87
N GLY A 102 8.70 -7.03 -12.34
CA GLY A 102 8.25 -8.42 -12.48
C GLY A 102 8.92 -9.17 -13.63
N GLY A 103 10.16 -9.62 -13.43
CA GLY A 103 10.86 -10.57 -14.29
C GLY A 103 10.93 -11.97 -13.68
N GLY A 104 9.82 -12.72 -13.75
CA GLY A 104 9.79 -14.19 -13.64
C GLY A 104 10.12 -14.83 -12.28
N ALA A 105 9.10 -15.04 -11.45
CA ALA A 105 9.08 -16.15 -10.48
C ALA A 105 7.63 -16.61 -10.26
N ARG A 106 7.43 -17.92 -10.42
CA ARG A 106 6.13 -18.58 -10.38
C ARG A 106 5.65 -18.71 -8.93
N ASP A 107 4.67 -17.94 -8.54
CA ASP A 107 3.78 -18.28 -7.43
C ASP A 107 2.34 -17.85 -7.73
N ARG A 108 1.37 -18.63 -7.22
CA ARG A 108 -0.04 -18.56 -7.61
C ARG A 108 -0.72 -17.33 -6.98
N GLY A 109 -0.46 -16.15 -7.54
CA GLY A 109 -1.12 -14.89 -7.20
C GLY A 109 -0.83 -13.73 -8.15
N THR A 110 0.30 -13.75 -8.87
CA THR A 110 0.84 -12.57 -9.58
C THR A 110 1.11 -12.80 -11.06
N ASP A 111 0.45 -13.78 -11.70
CA ASP A 111 0.77 -14.15 -13.08
C ASP A 111 -0.06 -13.38 -14.11
N ARG A 112 0.03 -12.04 -14.14
CA ARG A 112 -0.65 -11.26 -15.19
C ARG A 112 0.12 -10.01 -15.60
N GLY A 113 1.19 -10.24 -16.38
CA GLY A 113 1.93 -9.30 -17.22
C GLY A 113 1.53 -7.83 -17.13
N ILE A 114 2.06 -7.13 -16.12
CA ILE A 114 2.03 -5.68 -16.04
C ILE A 114 3.49 -5.23 -16.14
N ASP A 115 3.81 -4.42 -17.15
CA ASP A 115 5.11 -3.76 -17.32
C ASP A 115 5.24 -2.51 -16.41
N GLU A 116 4.60 -2.50 -15.23
CA GLU A 116 4.44 -1.33 -14.35
C GLU A 116 4.66 -1.66 -12.86
N TRP A 117 4.92 -0.65 -12.03
CA TRP A 117 5.28 -0.83 -10.61
C TRP A 117 4.08 -1.26 -9.76
N VAL A 118 4.18 -2.45 -9.16
CA VAL A 118 3.23 -2.95 -8.16
C VAL A 118 3.93 -2.96 -6.79
N CYS A 119 3.30 -2.34 -5.79
CA CYS A 119 3.77 -2.35 -4.41
C CYS A 119 2.78 -3.12 -3.54
N GLU A 120 3.22 -4.22 -2.93
CA GLU A 120 2.44 -4.95 -1.94
C GLU A 120 2.74 -4.38 -0.55
N PHE A 121 1.71 -3.90 0.14
CA PHE A 121 1.86 -3.37 1.50
C PHE A 121 1.33 -4.41 2.48
N HIS A 122 2.26 -5.18 3.03
CA HIS A 122 2.01 -5.90 4.27
C HIS A 122 1.97 -4.88 5.39
N GLY A 123 1.21 -5.17 6.45
CA GLY A 123 1.29 -4.39 7.67
C GLY A 123 2.76 -4.04 7.96
N LEU A 124 3.04 -2.74 8.00
CA LEU A 124 4.34 -2.08 7.84
C LEU A 124 5.44 -2.66 8.75
N GLY A 125 6.00 -3.78 8.32
CA GLY A 125 7.27 -4.32 8.79
C GLY A 125 8.43 -3.58 8.13
N GLU A 126 9.57 -3.58 8.81
CA GLU A 126 10.76 -2.76 8.59
C GLU A 126 11.41 -2.93 7.19
N GLU A 127 10.81 -2.40 6.13
CA GLU A 127 11.50 -2.11 4.88
C GLU A 127 11.01 -0.78 4.32
N TYR A 128 11.94 0.17 4.17
CA TYR A 128 11.67 1.55 3.75
C TYR A 128 11.04 1.57 2.35
N ILE A 129 9.79 1.98 2.26
CA ILE A 129 9.17 2.40 0.99
C ILE A 129 9.86 3.70 0.55
N ARG A 130 10.72 3.61 -0.47
CA ARG A 130 11.22 4.79 -1.18
C ARG A 130 10.22 5.16 -2.27
N VAL A 131 9.15 5.85 -1.87
CA VAL A 131 8.34 6.64 -2.79
C VAL A 131 9.03 7.99 -2.87
N GLU A 132 9.69 8.27 -3.99
CA GLU A 132 10.14 9.64 -4.30
C GLU A 132 8.86 10.47 -4.43
N GLY A 133 8.56 11.25 -3.40
CA GLY A 133 7.39 12.14 -3.39
C GLY A 133 7.46 13.14 -4.55
N LYS A 134 6.29 13.57 -5.01
CA LYS A 134 6.15 14.75 -5.87
C LYS A 134 6.83 15.98 -5.25
#